data_AF-A0A1W9LHJ8-F1
#
_entry.id   AF-A0A1W9LHJ8-F1
#
_cell.length_a   1.000
_cell.length_b   1.000
_cell.length_c   1.000
_cell.angle_alpha   90.00
_cell.angle_beta   90.00
_cell.angle_gamma   90.00
#
_symmetry.space_group_name_H-M   'P 1'
#
loop_
_entity.id
_entity.type
_entity.pdbx_description
1 polymer ?
#
loop_
_entity_poly.entity_id
_entity_poly.type
_entity_poly.pdbx_seq_one_letter_code
_entity_poly.pdbx_strand_id
1 'polypeptide(L)'
;MRSFRSRIDGSVQPYGLVVPPAPAGSAPYRLDIWFHGRGETLSEVNFLAGRLKDPGQFTPPGAIVLHVYNRYCNAARFAGETDVFEAIDHVKRFYPIDPDRVVVRGFSMGGASCWGFATHHAWMWAAAAPGAGFSETADFLKVFQNETLRPPPWEQTLWRLYDATEHAANLFNVPVVAYSGEIDRQKQAADLMEKAMAGEGLSLTHIIGPATAHKYEPDAKARVDAELDEKERTLRATTKGVTALSFVFDQGRVPFEGKPPVAIVLDGQILAAPRAGSGERVWRFRKTGTTWAAALPADPSTLAKRHGLQGPIDDAFMDSFLFVRPTGTALHTNVAGWVAGEMTRAIGEWRRQFRGDARVSEPHESEALRGDQQRVHVARVRPPQQCAPDAEAARLGRGRHPDPRHAPRTRRHRRRRVLRGAVGSPCIRRPLARRGEPPRPTPALHGIRGRAGPPGRPLGRFP
;
A
#
# COMPACT_ATOMS: atom_id res chain seq x y z
N MET A 1 25.14 5.27 8.22
CA MET A 1 23.71 5.50 8.53
C MET A 1 23.42 6.99 8.46
N ARG A 2 22.16 7.38 8.21
CA ARG A 2 21.71 8.78 8.13
C ARG A 2 20.27 8.89 8.65
N SER A 3 19.75 10.10 8.75
CA SER A 3 18.33 10.39 8.98
C SER A 3 17.94 11.68 8.27
N PHE A 4 16.63 11.91 8.13
CA PHE A 4 16.04 13.16 7.66
C PHE A 4 14.94 13.60 8.65
N ARG A 5 14.44 14.83 8.50
CA ARG A 5 13.21 15.28 9.16
C ARG A 5 12.07 15.20 8.15
N SER A 6 11.00 14.49 8.48
CA SER A 6 9.86 14.36 7.58
C SER A 6 9.00 15.61 7.57
N ARG A 7 8.57 16.06 6.38
CA ARG A 7 7.70 17.22 6.17
C ARG A 7 6.29 17.08 6.77
N ILE A 8 5.87 15.85 7.05
CA ILE A 8 4.53 15.55 7.58
C ILE A 8 4.34 16.13 8.99
N ASP A 9 5.31 15.91 9.88
CA ASP A 9 5.21 16.24 11.31
C ASP A 9 6.56 16.59 11.99
N GLY A 10 7.64 16.77 11.22
CA GLY A 10 8.96 17.15 11.74
C GLY A 10 9.73 16.04 12.47
N SER A 11 9.15 14.84 12.57
CA SER A 11 9.79 13.65 13.15
C SER A 11 11.08 13.27 12.41
N VAL A 12 12.04 12.71 13.15
CA VAL A 12 13.33 12.27 12.60
C VAL A 12 13.22 10.82 12.16
N GLN A 13 13.28 10.55 10.86
CA GLN A 13 13.20 9.19 10.33
C GLN A 13 14.61 8.69 9.95
N PRO A 14 15.13 7.62 10.60
CA PRO A 14 16.44 7.04 10.29
C PRO A 14 16.42 6.14 9.06
N TYR A 15 17.59 5.95 8.45
CA TYR A 15 17.80 4.97 7.40
C TYR A 15 19.24 4.43 7.34
N GLY A 16 19.36 3.19 6.88
CA GLY A 16 20.62 2.51 6.61
C GLY A 16 21.06 2.73 5.16
N LEU A 17 22.38 2.77 4.94
CA LEU A 17 22.98 2.75 3.61
C LEU A 17 24.10 1.71 3.59
N VAL A 18 24.07 0.82 2.59
CA VAL A 18 25.28 0.17 2.08
C VAL A 18 25.74 1.01 0.89
N VAL A 19 26.99 1.47 0.91
CA VAL A 19 27.60 2.26 -0.16
C VAL A 19 28.77 1.47 -0.72
N PRO A 20 28.79 1.15 -2.04
CA PRO A 20 29.90 0.43 -2.67
C PRO A 20 31.10 1.40 -2.87
N PRO A 21 32.26 0.89 -3.33
CA PRO A 21 33.31 1.74 -3.87
C PRO A 21 32.79 2.65 -4.98
N ALA A 22 33.43 3.81 -5.16
CA ALA A 22 33.03 4.77 -6.18
C ALA A 22 33.14 4.17 -7.60
N PRO A 23 32.18 4.44 -8.50
CA PRO A 23 32.23 3.96 -9.88
C PRO A 23 33.37 4.60 -10.68
N ALA A 24 33.73 3.98 -11.80
CA ALA A 24 34.81 4.47 -12.67
C ALA A 24 34.38 5.70 -13.50
N GLY A 25 35.06 6.82 -13.25
CA GLY A 25 34.63 8.15 -13.68
C GLY A 25 33.43 8.65 -12.88
N SER A 26 32.98 9.89 -13.12
CA SER A 26 31.88 10.53 -12.40
C SER A 26 30.48 9.99 -12.73
N ALA A 27 30.37 8.68 -12.98
CA ALA A 27 29.12 8.01 -13.32
C ALA A 27 28.17 7.94 -12.10
N PRO A 28 26.85 8.04 -12.31
CA PRO A 28 25.87 7.91 -11.23
C PRO A 28 25.72 6.46 -10.74
N TYR A 29 25.39 6.32 -9.46
CA TYR A 29 25.07 5.05 -8.83
C TYR A 29 23.67 4.57 -9.18
N ARG A 30 23.52 3.26 -9.30
CA ARG A 30 22.24 2.55 -9.16
C ARG A 30 21.79 2.58 -7.68
N LEU A 31 20.49 2.65 -7.42
CA LEU A 31 19.92 2.67 -6.06
C LEU A 31 18.90 1.53 -5.87
N ASP A 32 19.18 0.60 -4.97
CA ASP A 32 18.24 -0.46 -4.56
C ASP A 32 17.59 -0.08 -3.21
N ILE A 33 16.26 0.10 -3.21
CA ILE A 33 15.45 0.29 -2.01
C ILE A 33 15.18 -1.08 -1.38
N TRP A 34 15.44 -1.22 -0.08
CA TRP A 34 15.14 -2.43 0.68
C TRP A 34 14.15 -2.17 1.82
N PHE A 35 12.92 -2.66 1.65
CA PHE A 35 11.93 -2.75 2.71
C PHE A 35 12.18 -3.99 3.58
N HIS A 36 12.27 -3.81 4.90
CA HIS A 36 12.41 -4.91 5.85
C HIS A 36 11.08 -5.60 6.16
N GLY A 37 11.15 -6.85 6.64
CA GLY A 37 10.00 -7.56 7.20
C GLY A 37 9.48 -6.90 8.49
N ARG A 38 8.34 -7.40 8.99
CA ARG A 38 7.76 -6.96 10.26
C ARG A 38 8.62 -7.45 11.44
N GLY A 39 8.72 -6.67 12.51
CA GLY A 39 9.42 -7.06 13.73
C GLY A 39 8.91 -6.31 14.96
N GLU A 40 8.19 -7.02 15.85
CA GLU A 40 7.43 -6.43 16.98
C GLU A 40 8.27 -5.59 17.97
N THR A 41 9.60 -5.75 17.95
CA THR A 41 10.55 -5.08 18.86
C THR A 41 11.54 -4.17 18.12
N LEU A 42 11.30 -3.86 16.85
CA LEU A 42 12.17 -3.04 16.01
C LEU A 42 11.99 -1.54 16.34
N SER A 43 12.80 -1.05 17.29
CA SER A 43 12.99 0.38 17.53
C SER A 43 14.02 1.00 16.57
N GLU A 44 14.08 2.34 16.52
CA GLU A 44 15.10 3.09 15.76
C GLU A 44 16.52 2.70 16.17
N VAL A 45 16.74 2.53 17.47
CA VAL A 45 18.04 2.14 18.04
C VAL A 45 18.40 0.71 17.61
N ASN A 46 17.44 -0.22 17.64
CA ASN A 46 17.64 -1.61 17.21
C ASN A 46 17.90 -1.70 15.70
N PHE A 47 17.15 -0.94 14.90
CA PHE A 47 17.35 -0.83 13.45
C PHE A 47 18.75 -0.30 13.12
N LEU A 48 19.15 0.82 13.72
CA LEU A 48 20.47 1.44 13.50
C LEU A 48 21.60 0.51 13.97
N ALA A 49 21.50 -0.05 15.19
CA ALA A 49 22.49 -1.00 15.71
C ALA A 49 22.61 -2.28 14.84
N GLY A 50 21.53 -2.70 14.18
CA GLY A 50 21.54 -3.76 13.18
C GLY A 50 22.24 -3.35 11.88
N ARG A 51 21.89 -2.19 11.30
CA ARG A 51 22.49 -1.67 10.06
C ARG A 51 23.96 -1.24 10.19
N LEU A 52 24.52 -1.19 11.42
CA LEU A 52 25.97 -1.08 11.65
C LEU A 52 26.72 -2.41 11.51
N LYS A 53 26.03 -3.56 11.62
CA LYS A 53 26.64 -4.90 11.73
C LYS A 53 26.31 -5.81 10.55
N ASP A 54 25.14 -5.60 9.94
CA ASP A 54 24.63 -6.38 8.82
C ASP A 54 24.31 -5.46 7.63
N PRO A 55 24.94 -5.68 6.45
CA PRO A 55 24.58 -4.97 5.22
C PRO A 55 23.29 -5.49 4.58
N GLY A 56 22.71 -6.59 5.08
CA GLY A 56 21.40 -7.09 4.68
C GLY A 56 21.39 -8.10 3.52
N GLN A 57 20.18 -8.47 3.12
CA GLN A 57 19.92 -9.63 2.25
C GLN A 57 20.54 -9.51 0.84
N PHE A 58 20.68 -8.29 0.31
CA PHE A 58 21.22 -8.04 -1.02
C PHE A 58 22.18 -6.84 -0.99
N THR A 59 23.35 -7.02 -1.59
CA THR A 59 24.38 -5.99 -1.78
C THR A 59 24.89 -6.06 -3.22
N PRO A 60 24.15 -5.52 -4.21
CA PRO A 60 24.52 -5.66 -5.61
C PRO A 60 25.82 -4.88 -5.91
N PRO A 61 26.78 -5.44 -6.67
CA PRO A 61 27.99 -4.72 -7.06
C PRO A 61 27.65 -3.38 -7.74
N GLY A 62 28.30 -2.30 -7.29
CA GLY A 62 28.10 -0.95 -7.85
C GLY A 62 26.76 -0.27 -7.54
N ALA A 63 25.88 -0.88 -6.73
CA ALA A 63 24.62 -0.27 -6.29
C ALA A 63 24.69 0.21 -4.84
N ILE A 64 24.12 1.38 -4.55
CA ILE A 64 23.81 1.81 -3.19
C ILE A 64 22.55 1.08 -2.73
N VAL A 65 22.53 0.55 -1.51
CA VAL A 65 21.34 -0.09 -0.92
C VAL A 65 20.78 0.79 0.19
N LEU A 66 19.56 1.30 -0.01
CA LEU A 66 18.81 2.11 0.95
C LEU A 66 17.87 1.23 1.78
N HIS A 67 18.27 0.96 3.02
CA HIS A 67 17.38 0.35 4.01
C HIS A 67 16.56 1.45 4.67
N VAL A 68 15.28 1.55 4.31
CA VAL A 68 14.35 2.43 5.03
C VAL A 68 13.91 1.76 6.34
N TYR A 69 13.75 2.54 7.41
CA TYR A 69 13.10 2.11 8.65
C TYR A 69 11.62 2.51 8.68
N ASN A 70 11.28 3.66 8.06
CA ASN A 70 9.92 4.14 7.89
C ASN A 70 9.22 4.45 9.25
N ARG A 71 7.94 4.81 9.20
CA ARG A 71 7.02 4.85 10.35
C ARG A 71 6.60 3.44 10.82
N TYR A 72 7.59 2.55 10.97
CA TYR A 72 7.42 1.20 11.53
C TYR A 72 6.45 0.33 10.71
N CYS A 73 5.72 -0.59 11.34
CA CYS A 73 5.07 -1.73 10.69
C CYS A 73 3.70 -1.42 10.06
N ASN A 74 3.58 -0.28 9.37
CA ASN A 74 2.43 0.08 8.52
C ASN A 74 2.58 -0.43 7.06
N ALA A 75 3.56 -1.29 6.79
CA ALA A 75 3.97 -1.73 5.45
C ALA A 75 4.27 -0.58 4.46
N ALA A 76 4.78 0.55 4.96
CA ALA A 76 5.11 1.75 4.18
C ALA A 76 3.91 2.40 3.46
N ARG A 77 2.68 2.25 3.95
CA ARG A 77 1.46 2.90 3.38
C ARG A 77 1.27 4.33 3.90
N PHE A 78 0.52 5.16 3.16
CA PHE A 78 0.12 6.53 3.53
C PHE A 78 1.33 7.45 3.82
N ALA A 79 1.39 8.09 4.98
CA ALA A 79 2.56 8.84 5.46
C ALA A 79 3.89 8.07 5.37
N GLY A 80 3.84 6.73 5.44
CA GLY A 80 5.01 5.87 5.24
C GLY A 80 5.51 5.81 3.79
N GLU A 81 4.72 6.23 2.80
CA GLU A 81 5.20 6.35 1.41
C GLU A 81 6.09 7.58 1.28
N THR A 82 5.63 8.71 1.81
CA THR A 82 6.37 9.98 1.86
C THR A 82 7.72 9.82 2.55
N ASP A 83 7.82 9.07 3.65
CA ASP A 83 9.13 8.79 4.28
C ASP A 83 10.13 8.13 3.32
N VAL A 84 9.67 7.28 2.39
CA VAL A 84 10.54 6.57 1.44
C VAL A 84 11.01 7.53 0.35
N PHE A 85 10.11 8.37 -0.16
CA PHE A 85 10.47 9.40 -1.13
C PHE A 85 11.39 10.47 -0.51
N GLU A 86 11.13 10.90 0.73
CA GLU A 86 12.01 11.77 1.49
C GLU A 86 13.37 11.11 1.79
N ALA A 87 13.43 9.80 2.06
CA ALA A 87 14.69 9.07 2.20
C ALA A 87 15.47 9.00 0.88
N ILE A 88 14.81 8.71 -0.24
CA ILE A 88 15.39 8.68 -1.58
C ILE A 88 15.95 10.05 -1.96
N ASP A 89 15.17 11.12 -1.78
CA ASP A 89 15.59 12.47 -2.10
C ASP A 89 16.66 13.00 -1.13
N HIS A 90 16.67 12.55 0.13
CA HIS A 90 17.77 12.82 1.04
C HIS A 90 19.05 12.06 0.63
N VAL A 91 18.97 10.87 0.03
CA VAL A 91 20.12 10.17 -0.57
C VAL A 91 20.64 10.90 -1.82
N LYS A 92 19.77 11.31 -2.73
CA LYS A 92 20.14 12.07 -3.96
C LYS A 92 20.93 13.36 -3.68
N ARG A 93 20.77 13.97 -2.50
CA ARG A 93 21.54 15.16 -2.07
C ARG A 93 23.03 14.90 -1.78
N PHE A 94 23.44 13.65 -1.59
CA PHE A 94 24.82 13.28 -1.23
C PHE A 94 25.49 12.29 -2.18
N TYR A 95 24.72 11.64 -3.06
CA TYR A 95 25.22 10.67 -4.02
C TYR A 95 24.55 10.93 -5.37
N PRO A 96 25.30 10.99 -6.49
CA PRO A 96 24.68 11.07 -7.82
C PRO A 96 23.95 9.75 -8.08
N ILE A 97 22.62 9.75 -7.99
CA ILE A 97 21.78 8.58 -8.30
C ILE A 97 21.25 8.72 -9.72
N ASP A 98 21.29 7.64 -10.48
CA ASP A 98 20.65 7.57 -11.80
C ASP A 98 19.14 7.34 -11.61
N PRO A 99 18.26 8.26 -12.05
CA PRO A 99 16.81 8.06 -11.96
C PRO A 99 16.32 6.87 -12.79
N ASP A 100 17.01 6.51 -13.88
CA ASP A 100 16.65 5.35 -14.72
C ASP A 100 17.08 4.01 -14.09
N ARG A 101 17.75 4.03 -12.92
CA ARG A 101 18.31 2.84 -12.24
C ARG A 101 18.00 2.82 -10.75
N VAL A 102 16.77 3.20 -10.37
CA VAL A 102 16.22 2.96 -9.03
C VAL A 102 15.41 1.66 -9.05
N VAL A 103 15.62 0.77 -8.08
CA VAL A 103 15.00 -0.57 -8.00
C VAL A 103 14.36 -0.76 -6.63
N VAL A 104 13.11 -1.23 -6.58
CA VAL A 104 12.38 -1.45 -5.32
C VAL A 104 12.34 -2.93 -4.93
N ARG A 105 12.57 -3.25 -3.65
CA ARG A 105 12.60 -4.63 -3.14
C ARG A 105 12.11 -4.74 -1.69
N GLY A 106 11.70 -5.93 -1.30
CA GLY A 106 11.57 -6.27 0.12
C GLY A 106 11.13 -7.71 0.36
N PHE A 107 11.01 -8.09 1.64
CA PHE A 107 10.54 -9.41 2.05
C PHE A 107 9.46 -9.33 3.15
N SER A 108 8.52 -10.28 3.18
CA SER A 108 7.43 -10.31 4.18
C SER A 108 6.58 -9.03 4.09
N MET A 109 6.36 -8.33 5.21
CA MET A 109 5.78 -6.97 5.22
C MET A 109 6.44 -6.01 4.20
N GLY A 110 7.77 -6.09 4.01
CA GLY A 110 8.47 -5.30 2.99
C GLY A 110 8.25 -5.80 1.56
N GLY A 111 7.85 -7.05 1.38
CA GLY A 111 7.34 -7.56 0.12
C GLY A 111 6.00 -6.90 -0.23
N ALA A 112 5.13 -6.68 0.76
CA ALA A 112 3.87 -5.94 0.58
C ALA A 112 4.11 -4.45 0.27
N SER A 113 5.06 -3.81 0.95
CA SER A 113 5.56 -2.48 0.56
C SER A 113 6.06 -2.46 -0.88
N CYS A 114 6.83 -3.48 -1.30
CA CYS A 114 7.34 -3.58 -2.66
C CYS A 114 6.23 -3.80 -3.70
N TRP A 115 5.15 -4.53 -3.39
CA TRP A 115 3.98 -4.66 -4.25
C TRP A 115 3.28 -3.30 -4.44
N GLY A 116 2.90 -2.63 -3.34
CA GLY A 116 2.23 -1.34 -3.39
C GLY A 116 3.06 -0.27 -4.11
N PHE A 117 4.36 -0.20 -3.83
CA PHE A 117 5.26 0.72 -4.53
C PHE A 117 5.38 0.40 -6.04
N ALA A 118 5.44 -0.87 -6.42
CA ALA A 118 5.50 -1.26 -7.82
C ALA A 118 4.21 -0.95 -8.59
N THR A 119 3.04 -1.13 -7.98
CA THR A 119 1.75 -0.88 -8.63
C THR A 119 1.31 0.59 -8.58
N HIS A 120 1.48 1.29 -7.45
CA HIS A 120 1.07 2.70 -7.33
C HIS A 120 2.05 3.64 -8.04
N HIS A 121 3.36 3.35 -7.99
CA HIS A 121 4.43 4.26 -8.40
C HIS A 121 5.31 3.70 -9.54
N ALA A 122 4.74 2.88 -10.42
CA ALA A 122 5.45 2.09 -11.44
C ALA A 122 6.48 2.87 -12.27
N TRP A 123 6.24 4.15 -12.54
CA TRP A 123 7.12 5.03 -13.32
C TRP A 123 8.47 5.37 -12.64
N MET A 124 8.65 5.07 -11.35
CA MET A 124 9.88 5.36 -10.60
C MET A 124 10.88 4.21 -10.56
N TRP A 125 10.54 3.02 -11.09
CA TRP A 125 11.32 1.80 -10.86
C TRP A 125 11.81 1.16 -12.16
N ALA A 126 13.13 0.98 -12.26
CA ALA A 126 13.78 0.17 -13.29
C ALA A 126 13.44 -1.33 -13.15
N ALA A 127 13.12 -1.77 -11.92
CA ALA A 127 12.59 -3.09 -11.60
C ALA A 127 11.98 -3.13 -10.19
N ALA A 128 11.10 -4.10 -9.94
CA ALA A 128 10.57 -4.43 -8.62
C ALA A 128 10.86 -5.90 -8.25
N ALA A 129 11.17 -6.17 -6.98
CA ALA A 129 11.37 -7.53 -6.46
C ALA A 129 10.65 -7.77 -5.11
N PRO A 130 9.32 -8.01 -5.13
CA PRO A 130 8.54 -8.32 -3.95
C PRO A 130 8.73 -9.79 -3.53
N GLY A 131 9.19 -10.03 -2.30
CA GLY A 131 9.38 -11.37 -1.74
C GLY A 131 8.32 -11.72 -0.68
N ALA A 132 7.50 -12.74 -0.94
CA ALA A 132 6.55 -13.35 0.00
C ALA A 132 5.83 -12.34 0.91
N GLY A 133 5.19 -11.33 0.32
CA GLY A 133 4.48 -10.28 1.03
C GLY A 133 3.10 -10.09 0.43
N PHE A 134 2.13 -9.74 1.27
CA PHE A 134 0.72 -9.64 0.88
C PHE A 134 0.46 -8.58 -0.20
N SER A 135 -0.46 -8.88 -1.09
CA SER A 135 -0.86 -8.02 -2.22
C SER A 135 -2.32 -7.57 -2.15
N GLU A 136 -3.13 -8.20 -1.30
CA GLU A 136 -4.56 -7.94 -1.16
C GLU A 136 -4.99 -8.17 0.30
N THR A 137 -6.02 -7.47 0.77
CA THR A 137 -6.38 -7.46 2.20
C THR A 137 -7.28 -8.64 2.55
N ALA A 138 -8.25 -8.97 1.69
CA ALA A 138 -9.28 -9.97 1.97
C ALA A 138 -8.71 -11.40 2.09
N ASP A 139 -7.96 -11.86 1.08
CA ASP A 139 -7.39 -13.21 1.10
C ASP A 139 -6.19 -13.32 2.03
N PHE A 140 -5.34 -12.29 2.19
CA PHE A 140 -4.29 -12.30 3.22
C PHE A 140 -4.82 -12.52 4.64
N LEU A 141 -5.84 -11.75 5.09
CA LEU A 141 -6.39 -11.92 6.45
C LEU A 141 -7.02 -13.31 6.64
N LYS A 142 -7.67 -13.84 5.60
CA LYS A 142 -8.26 -15.19 5.60
C LYS A 142 -7.21 -16.31 5.56
N VAL A 143 -6.15 -16.17 4.76
CA VAL A 143 -5.13 -17.20 4.48
C VAL A 143 -3.96 -17.17 5.48
N PHE A 144 -3.68 -16.02 6.09
CA PHE A 144 -2.60 -15.87 7.07
C PHE A 144 -3.10 -15.78 8.52
N GLN A 145 -4.07 -14.91 8.81
CA GLN A 145 -4.61 -14.73 10.16
C GLN A 145 -5.75 -15.70 10.52
N ASN A 146 -6.25 -16.46 9.53
CA ASN A 146 -7.46 -17.30 9.63
C ASN A 146 -8.73 -16.50 10.05
N GLU A 147 -8.80 -15.21 9.74
CA GLU A 147 -9.89 -14.34 10.21
C GLU A 147 -11.24 -14.61 9.53
N THR A 148 -12.31 -14.60 10.33
CA THR A 148 -13.70 -14.67 9.84
C THR A 148 -14.22 -13.26 9.56
N LEU A 149 -13.79 -12.71 8.43
CA LEU A 149 -14.10 -11.35 7.98
C LEU A 149 -15.61 -11.13 7.78
N ARG A 150 -16.14 -10.03 8.31
CA ARG A 150 -17.48 -9.48 8.00
C ARG A 150 -17.44 -7.95 7.76
N PRO A 151 -16.52 -7.43 6.94
CA PRO A 151 -16.38 -5.99 6.69
C PRO A 151 -17.64 -5.43 6.02
N PRO A 152 -18.11 -4.22 6.39
CA PRO A 152 -19.16 -3.53 5.66
C PRO A 152 -18.68 -3.13 4.24
N PRO A 153 -19.59 -2.86 3.28
CA PRO A 153 -19.21 -2.61 1.88
C PRO A 153 -18.27 -1.42 1.67
N TRP A 154 -18.35 -0.39 2.52
CA TRP A 154 -17.43 0.75 2.44
C TRP A 154 -16.00 0.40 2.88
N GLU A 155 -15.82 -0.53 3.80
CA GLU A 155 -14.50 -0.99 4.23
C GLU A 155 -13.84 -1.82 3.12
N GLN A 156 -14.61 -2.74 2.52
CA GLN A 156 -14.18 -3.50 1.32
C GLN A 156 -13.82 -2.56 0.15
N THR A 157 -14.57 -1.46 -0.02
CA THR A 157 -14.28 -0.43 -1.04
C THR A 157 -12.96 0.31 -0.75
N LEU A 158 -12.63 0.55 0.52
CA LEU A 158 -11.39 1.21 0.94
C LEU A 158 -10.15 0.31 0.86
N TRP A 159 -10.29 -1.02 0.97
CA TRP A 159 -9.17 -1.94 0.77
C TRP A 159 -8.57 -1.83 -0.64
N ARG A 160 -9.42 -1.57 -1.65
CA ARG A 160 -9.02 -1.36 -3.06
C ARG A 160 -8.10 -0.15 -3.29
N LEU A 161 -7.90 0.71 -2.27
CA LEU A 161 -6.88 1.76 -2.31
C LEU A 161 -5.46 1.18 -2.28
N TYR A 162 -5.23 0.03 -1.63
CA TYR A 162 -3.89 -0.55 -1.43
C TYR A 162 -3.77 -2.05 -1.70
N ASP A 163 -4.83 -2.67 -2.18
CA ASP A 163 -4.79 -4.04 -2.70
C ASP A 163 -4.18 -3.98 -4.11
N ALA A 164 -2.89 -4.27 -4.20
CA ALA A 164 -2.07 -4.19 -5.41
C ALA A 164 -2.62 -5.02 -6.59
N THR A 165 -3.41 -6.06 -6.32
CA THR A 165 -4.16 -6.82 -7.33
C THR A 165 -5.12 -5.95 -8.15
N GLU A 166 -5.71 -4.91 -7.55
CA GLU A 166 -6.61 -3.95 -8.22
C GLU A 166 -5.86 -2.98 -9.16
N HIS A 167 -4.52 -2.92 -9.05
CA HIS A 167 -3.64 -2.00 -9.78
C HIS A 167 -2.61 -2.75 -10.63
N ALA A 168 -2.82 -4.05 -10.87
CA ALA A 168 -1.86 -4.94 -11.55
C ALA A 168 -1.48 -4.47 -12.98
N ALA A 169 -2.39 -3.78 -13.68
CA ALA A 169 -2.14 -3.20 -15.01
C ALA A 169 -0.91 -2.25 -15.03
N ASN A 170 -0.65 -1.54 -13.94
CA ASN A 170 0.48 -0.59 -13.85
C ASN A 170 1.84 -1.31 -13.94
N LEU A 171 1.89 -2.60 -13.62
CA LEU A 171 3.07 -3.47 -13.74
C LEU A 171 3.46 -3.76 -15.20
N PHE A 172 2.67 -3.29 -16.18
CA PHE A 172 3.14 -3.17 -17.56
C PHE A 172 4.43 -2.32 -17.65
N ASN A 173 4.54 -1.26 -16.84
CA ASN A 173 5.62 -0.27 -16.94
C ASN A 173 6.91 -0.67 -16.21
N VAL A 174 6.84 -1.60 -15.24
CA VAL A 174 7.96 -1.99 -14.37
C VAL A 174 8.22 -3.50 -14.45
N PRO A 175 9.44 -3.95 -14.78
CA PRO A 175 9.80 -5.36 -14.70
C PRO A 175 9.70 -5.90 -13.26
N VAL A 176 8.82 -6.89 -13.01
CA VAL A 176 8.63 -7.49 -11.69
C VAL A 176 9.20 -8.90 -11.62
N VAL A 177 10.02 -9.15 -10.59
CA VAL A 177 10.59 -10.45 -10.23
C VAL A 177 10.18 -10.79 -8.80
N ALA A 178 9.03 -11.44 -8.64
CA ALA A 178 8.55 -11.90 -7.35
C ALA A 178 9.34 -13.11 -6.85
N TYR A 179 9.46 -13.26 -5.53
CA TYR A 179 10.04 -14.43 -4.88
C TYR A 179 9.09 -15.03 -3.84
N SER A 180 9.08 -16.35 -3.68
CA SER A 180 8.44 -17.02 -2.54
C SER A 180 9.14 -18.33 -2.18
N GLY A 181 9.04 -18.75 -0.92
CA GLY A 181 9.31 -20.14 -0.57
C GLY A 181 8.19 -21.05 -1.07
N GLU A 182 8.52 -22.26 -1.56
CA GLU A 182 7.55 -23.25 -2.06
C GLU A 182 6.47 -23.61 -1.02
N ILE A 183 6.88 -23.76 0.25
CA ILE A 183 6.00 -24.13 1.37
C ILE A 183 5.65 -22.93 2.26
N ASP A 184 5.82 -21.70 1.74
CA ASP A 184 5.42 -20.48 2.43
C ASP A 184 3.93 -20.18 2.18
N ARG A 185 3.14 -20.01 3.25
CA ARG A 185 1.73 -19.59 3.14
C ARG A 185 1.58 -18.23 2.46
N GLN A 186 2.59 -17.35 2.54
CA GLN A 186 2.58 -16.04 1.88
C GLN A 186 2.97 -16.09 0.38
N LYS A 187 3.25 -17.27 -0.19
CA LYS A 187 3.31 -17.48 -1.65
C LYS A 187 1.99 -17.09 -2.33
N GLN A 188 0.86 -17.32 -1.66
CA GLN A 188 -0.50 -17.02 -2.13
C GLN A 188 -0.68 -15.58 -2.65
N ALA A 189 0.06 -14.60 -2.11
CA ALA A 189 0.02 -13.22 -2.58
C ALA A 189 0.58 -13.09 -4.01
N ALA A 190 1.75 -13.68 -4.27
CA ALA A 190 2.33 -13.71 -5.61
C ALA A 190 1.46 -14.53 -6.59
N ASP A 191 0.78 -15.58 -6.12
CA ASP A 191 -0.16 -16.37 -6.93
C ASP A 191 -1.40 -15.56 -7.34
N LEU A 192 -1.92 -14.68 -6.45
CA LEU A 192 -3.00 -13.76 -6.80
C LEU A 192 -2.52 -12.59 -7.67
N MET A 193 -1.30 -12.10 -7.49
CA MET A 193 -0.70 -11.13 -8.41
C MET A 193 -0.45 -11.71 -9.80
N GLU A 194 0.00 -12.97 -9.93
CA GLU A 194 0.10 -13.65 -11.23
C GLU A 194 -1.26 -13.72 -11.91
N LYS A 195 -2.31 -14.12 -11.18
CA LYS A 195 -3.69 -14.16 -11.69
C LYS A 195 -4.20 -12.77 -12.10
N ALA A 196 -3.93 -11.73 -11.31
CA ALA A 196 -4.34 -10.35 -11.61
C ALA A 196 -3.61 -9.82 -12.86
N MET A 197 -2.28 -10.01 -12.92
CA MET A 197 -1.46 -9.68 -14.09
C MET A 197 -1.94 -10.41 -15.35
N ALA A 198 -2.29 -11.70 -15.26
CA ALA A 198 -2.82 -12.47 -16.38
C ALA A 198 -4.17 -11.94 -16.89
N GLY A 199 -5.00 -11.36 -16.03
CA GLY A 199 -6.22 -10.64 -16.43
C GLY A 199 -5.96 -9.42 -17.32
N GLU A 200 -4.81 -8.76 -17.09
CA GLU A 200 -4.32 -7.60 -17.85
C GLU A 200 -3.39 -8.00 -19.03
N GLY A 201 -3.31 -9.30 -19.36
CA GLY A 201 -2.43 -9.82 -20.43
C GLY A 201 -0.93 -9.81 -20.09
N LEU A 202 -0.56 -9.60 -18.83
CA LEU A 202 0.80 -9.62 -18.32
C LEU A 202 1.14 -11.00 -17.70
N SER A 203 2.43 -11.33 -17.58
CA SER A 203 2.88 -12.51 -16.85
C SER A 203 3.92 -12.15 -15.78
N LEU A 204 3.83 -12.79 -14.61
CA LEU A 204 4.75 -12.57 -13.50
C LEU A 204 6.02 -13.42 -13.68
N THR A 205 7.20 -12.86 -13.37
CA THR A 205 8.37 -13.68 -13.05
C THR A 205 8.26 -14.09 -11.59
N HIS A 206 7.97 -15.36 -11.30
CA HIS A 206 7.87 -15.88 -9.93
C HIS A 206 8.99 -16.90 -9.65
N ILE A 207 9.93 -16.54 -8.79
CA ILE A 207 11.01 -17.41 -8.33
C ILE A 207 10.50 -18.18 -7.11
N ILE A 208 10.45 -19.52 -7.22
CA ILE A 208 10.11 -20.41 -6.11
C ILE A 208 11.38 -21.00 -5.51
N GLY A 209 11.61 -20.79 -4.21
CA GLY A 209 12.65 -21.48 -3.45
C GLY A 209 12.17 -22.88 -3.04
N PRO A 210 12.77 -23.98 -3.54
CA PRO A 210 12.30 -25.33 -3.27
C PRO A 210 12.42 -25.68 -1.77
N ALA A 211 11.48 -26.47 -1.27
CA ALA A 211 11.32 -26.90 0.12
C ALA A 211 11.42 -25.77 1.17
N THR A 212 11.26 -24.50 0.77
CA THR A 212 11.56 -23.34 1.60
C THR A 212 10.29 -22.69 2.13
N ALA A 213 10.29 -22.40 3.44
CA ALA A 213 9.23 -21.67 4.12
C ALA A 213 9.48 -20.14 4.05
N HIS A 214 9.04 -19.37 5.05
CA HIS A 214 9.10 -17.90 5.06
C HIS A 214 10.52 -17.31 5.25
N LYS A 215 11.39 -17.52 4.26
CA LYS A 215 12.75 -16.96 4.13
C LYS A 215 13.17 -16.98 2.66
N TYR A 216 14.28 -16.31 2.33
CA TYR A 216 14.99 -16.63 1.09
C TYR A 216 15.71 -17.98 1.20
N GLU A 217 15.53 -18.81 0.18
CA GLU A 217 16.40 -19.93 -0.13
C GLU A 217 17.77 -19.36 -0.58
N PRO A 218 18.92 -19.86 -0.06
CA PRO A 218 20.26 -19.35 -0.39
C PRO A 218 20.56 -19.17 -1.88
N ASP A 219 20.11 -20.10 -2.72
CA ASP A 219 20.49 -20.23 -4.13
C ASP A 219 19.48 -19.58 -5.10
N ALA A 220 18.26 -19.28 -4.62
CA ALA A 220 17.20 -18.55 -5.31
C ALA A 220 17.48 -17.04 -5.49
N LYS A 221 18.67 -16.56 -5.09
CA LYS A 221 19.14 -15.21 -5.47
C LYS A 221 19.40 -15.19 -6.98
N ALA A 222 18.47 -14.59 -7.72
CA ALA A 222 18.57 -14.34 -9.15
C ALA A 222 19.96 -13.80 -9.54
N ARG A 223 20.65 -14.49 -10.45
CA ARG A 223 21.95 -14.06 -11.00
C ARG A 223 21.83 -13.77 -12.49
N VAL A 224 22.51 -12.72 -12.93
CA VAL A 224 22.73 -12.38 -14.33
C VAL A 224 24.22 -12.06 -14.44
N ASP A 225 24.99 -13.04 -14.90
CA ASP A 225 26.42 -12.89 -15.16
C ASP A 225 26.57 -12.49 -16.63
N ALA A 226 26.80 -11.20 -16.88
CA ALA A 226 26.80 -10.59 -18.21
C ALA A 226 28.19 -10.09 -18.62
N GLU A 227 28.58 -10.42 -19.84
CA GLU A 227 29.85 -10.08 -20.48
C GLU A 227 29.59 -9.41 -21.83
N LEU A 228 30.47 -8.49 -22.21
CA LEU A 228 30.40 -7.76 -23.46
C LEU A 228 31.65 -8.01 -24.29
N ASP A 229 31.48 -8.65 -25.44
CA ASP A 229 32.53 -8.81 -26.44
C ASP A 229 32.47 -7.63 -27.42
N GLU A 230 33.43 -6.71 -27.32
CA GLU A 230 33.55 -5.54 -28.21
C GLU A 230 33.98 -5.91 -29.63
N LYS A 231 34.72 -7.02 -29.81
CA LYS A 231 35.25 -7.45 -31.11
C LYS A 231 34.19 -8.18 -31.92
N GLU A 232 33.57 -9.19 -31.32
CA GLU A 232 32.44 -9.93 -31.91
C GLU A 232 31.12 -9.15 -31.78
N ARG A 233 31.17 -7.93 -31.23
CA ARG A 233 30.02 -7.03 -30.97
C ARG A 233 28.83 -7.79 -30.38
N THR A 234 29.09 -8.60 -29.37
CA THR A 234 28.13 -9.57 -28.83
C THR A 234 27.97 -9.38 -27.33
N LEU A 235 26.73 -9.22 -26.89
CA LEU A 235 26.37 -9.16 -25.47
C LEU A 235 25.95 -10.54 -25.00
N ARG A 236 26.70 -11.15 -24.08
CA ARG A 236 26.43 -12.48 -23.53
C ARG A 236 25.91 -12.33 -22.10
N ALA A 237 24.90 -13.09 -21.70
CA ALA A 237 24.52 -13.22 -20.31
C ALA A 237 24.04 -14.63 -19.97
N THR A 238 24.56 -15.16 -18.87
CA THR A 238 24.10 -16.41 -18.26
C THR A 238 23.23 -16.07 -17.05
N THR A 239 22.09 -16.74 -16.91
CA THR A 239 21.11 -16.43 -15.86
C THR A 239 20.76 -17.64 -15.00
N LYS A 240 20.56 -17.40 -13.70
CA LYS A 240 20.00 -18.37 -12.76
C LYS A 240 18.79 -17.76 -12.08
N GLY A 241 17.62 -18.39 -12.24
CA GLY A 241 16.37 -17.91 -11.63
C GLY A 241 15.81 -16.62 -12.23
N VAL A 242 16.00 -16.37 -13.53
CA VAL A 242 15.54 -15.14 -14.20
C VAL A 242 14.61 -15.49 -15.36
N THR A 243 13.45 -14.85 -15.44
CA THR A 243 12.56 -14.91 -16.64
C THR A 243 12.21 -13.55 -17.22
N ALA A 244 12.77 -12.46 -16.70
CA ALA A 244 12.79 -11.15 -17.34
C ALA A 244 14.10 -10.42 -17.00
N LEU A 245 14.74 -9.79 -17.99
CA LEU A 245 15.92 -8.95 -17.78
C LEU A 245 15.90 -7.74 -18.72
N SER A 246 16.69 -6.72 -18.39
CA SER A 246 16.82 -5.52 -19.20
C SER A 246 18.24 -4.99 -19.14
N PHE A 247 18.80 -4.68 -20.31
CA PHE A 247 20.08 -4.00 -20.43
C PHE A 247 19.84 -2.51 -20.65
N VAL A 248 20.51 -1.66 -19.87
CA VAL A 248 20.40 -0.20 -19.92
C VAL A 248 21.75 0.36 -20.36
N PHE A 249 21.76 1.25 -21.34
CA PHE A 249 22.96 1.89 -21.88
C PHE A 249 22.92 3.40 -21.69
N ASP A 250 24.01 3.97 -21.19
CA ASP A 250 24.15 5.42 -21.00
C ASP A 250 24.42 6.12 -22.33
N GLN A 251 24.08 7.41 -22.42
CA GLN A 251 24.46 8.23 -23.58
C GLN A 251 25.98 8.24 -23.73
N GLY A 252 26.47 7.94 -24.95
CA GLY A 252 27.91 7.82 -25.21
C GLY A 252 28.58 6.55 -24.67
N ARG A 253 27.86 5.67 -23.96
CA ARG A 253 28.36 4.36 -23.48
C ARG A 253 27.59 3.17 -24.06
N VAL A 254 27.10 3.29 -25.30
CA VAL A 254 26.93 2.10 -26.14
C VAL A 254 28.35 1.74 -26.60
N PRO A 255 28.93 0.59 -26.17
CA PRO A 255 30.35 0.25 -26.38
C PRO A 255 30.66 -0.21 -27.82
N PHE A 256 29.72 0.06 -28.72
CA PHE A 256 29.75 -0.27 -30.13
C PHE A 256 29.44 1.04 -30.86
N GLU A 257 30.41 1.62 -31.56
CA GLU A 257 30.42 2.99 -32.12
C GLU A 257 29.13 3.38 -32.90
N GLY A 258 28.09 3.84 -32.21
CA GLY A 258 26.78 4.16 -32.81
C GLY A 258 26.03 2.99 -33.48
N LYS A 259 26.45 1.73 -33.24
CA LYS A 259 25.93 0.52 -33.93
C LYS A 259 25.44 -0.49 -32.88
N PRO A 260 24.25 -1.11 -32.96
CA PRO A 260 23.87 -2.15 -31.99
C PRO A 260 24.80 -3.39 -32.07
N PRO A 261 24.78 -4.30 -31.08
CA PRO A 261 25.47 -5.58 -31.19
C PRO A 261 24.97 -6.37 -32.40
N VAL A 262 25.82 -7.27 -32.89
CA VAL A 262 25.45 -8.25 -33.93
C VAL A 262 24.56 -9.35 -33.33
N ALA A 263 24.80 -9.72 -32.07
CA ALA A 263 24.02 -10.73 -31.35
C ALA A 263 23.85 -10.40 -29.85
N ILE A 264 22.74 -10.85 -29.27
CA ILE A 264 22.54 -10.90 -27.82
C ILE A 264 22.32 -12.37 -27.45
N VAL A 265 23.13 -12.90 -26.54
CA VAL A 265 23.14 -14.34 -26.20
C VAL A 265 22.68 -14.53 -24.76
N LEU A 266 21.47 -15.04 -24.55
CA LEU A 266 20.87 -15.27 -23.22
C LEU A 266 20.75 -16.77 -22.94
N ASP A 267 21.40 -17.27 -21.90
CA ASP A 267 21.49 -18.70 -21.57
C ASP A 267 21.89 -19.58 -22.79
N GLY A 268 22.82 -19.07 -23.62
CA GLY A 268 23.26 -19.71 -24.86
C GLY A 268 22.34 -19.50 -26.08
N GLN A 269 21.16 -18.91 -25.92
CA GLN A 269 20.23 -18.64 -27.03
C GLN A 269 20.59 -17.33 -27.72
N ILE A 270 20.80 -17.38 -29.04
CA ILE A 270 21.11 -16.20 -29.86
C ILE A 270 19.79 -15.47 -30.20
N LEU A 271 19.73 -14.19 -29.83
CA LEU A 271 18.59 -13.30 -30.05
C LEU A 271 19.02 -12.14 -30.95
N ALA A 272 18.09 -11.70 -31.80
CA ALA A 272 18.27 -10.49 -32.61
C ALA A 272 18.35 -9.25 -31.70
N ALA A 273 19.33 -8.39 -31.95
CA ALA A 273 19.41 -7.09 -31.30
C ALA A 273 18.22 -6.18 -31.70
N PRO A 274 17.70 -5.34 -30.80
CA PRO A 274 16.72 -4.33 -31.16
C PRO A 274 17.20 -3.42 -32.30
N ARG A 275 16.26 -2.95 -33.12
CA ARG A 275 16.57 -2.26 -34.39
C ARG A 275 17.46 -1.02 -34.17
N ALA A 276 18.52 -0.92 -34.97
CA ALA A 276 19.39 0.24 -35.02
C ALA A 276 18.60 1.54 -35.25
N GLY A 277 18.96 2.61 -34.53
CA GLY A 277 18.41 3.95 -34.75
C GLY A 277 17.12 4.29 -34.00
N SER A 278 16.56 3.41 -33.16
CA SER A 278 15.34 3.70 -32.37
C SER A 278 15.53 4.74 -31.27
N GLY A 279 16.78 5.03 -30.86
CA GLY A 279 17.09 5.82 -29.67
C GLY A 279 16.81 5.10 -28.34
N GLU A 280 16.38 3.83 -28.38
CA GLU A 280 15.94 3.09 -27.20
C GLU A 280 17.14 2.64 -26.34
N ARG A 281 17.32 3.31 -25.20
CA ARG A 281 18.39 3.05 -24.20
C ARG A 281 18.22 1.76 -23.40
N VAL A 282 17.06 1.10 -23.48
CA VAL A 282 16.69 -0.04 -22.62
C VAL A 282 16.20 -1.21 -23.47
N TRP A 283 16.97 -2.30 -23.52
CA TRP A 283 16.60 -3.51 -24.27
C TRP A 283 16.04 -4.56 -23.32
N ARG A 284 14.78 -4.92 -23.50
CA ARG A 284 14.01 -5.79 -22.59
C ARG A 284 13.88 -7.19 -23.17
N PHE A 285 14.07 -8.20 -22.33
CA PHE A 285 13.96 -9.61 -22.71
C PHE A 285 13.10 -10.36 -21.70
N ARG A 286 12.27 -11.28 -22.18
CA ARG A 286 11.40 -12.14 -21.37
C ARG A 286 11.63 -13.60 -21.75
N LYS A 287 11.55 -14.50 -20.78
CA LYS A 287 11.68 -15.94 -20.95
C LYS A 287 10.32 -16.60 -20.75
N THR A 288 9.89 -17.42 -21.69
CA THR A 288 8.65 -18.20 -21.61
C THR A 288 9.02 -19.66 -21.63
N GLY A 289 8.84 -20.35 -20.49
CA GLY A 289 9.44 -21.66 -20.28
C GLY A 289 10.97 -21.57 -20.33
N THR A 290 11.59 -22.25 -21.29
CA THR A 290 13.04 -22.19 -21.54
C THR A 290 13.45 -21.08 -22.52
N THR A 291 12.56 -20.60 -23.38
CA THR A 291 12.90 -19.77 -24.54
C THR A 291 12.89 -18.27 -24.23
N TRP A 292 13.94 -17.55 -24.62
CA TRP A 292 14.00 -16.09 -24.54
C TRP A 292 13.45 -15.39 -25.79
N ALA A 293 12.82 -14.24 -25.60
CA ALA A 293 12.36 -13.34 -26.66
C ALA A 293 12.59 -11.87 -26.28
N ALA A 294 12.75 -11.00 -27.28
CA ALA A 294 12.75 -9.55 -27.08
C ALA A 294 11.33 -9.07 -26.73
N ALA A 295 11.21 -8.28 -25.67
CA ALA A 295 9.95 -7.67 -25.26
C ALA A 295 9.85 -6.26 -25.82
N LEU A 296 8.91 -6.05 -26.76
CA LEU A 296 8.62 -4.73 -27.31
C LEU A 296 8.00 -3.81 -26.25
N PRO A 297 8.23 -2.48 -26.30
CA PRO A 297 7.33 -1.53 -25.67
C PRO A 297 5.94 -1.64 -26.30
N ALA A 298 4.87 -1.48 -25.51
CA ALA A 298 3.51 -1.39 -26.02
C ALA A 298 3.26 -0.04 -26.70
N ASP A 299 2.23 0.02 -27.53
CA ASP A 299 1.91 1.18 -28.35
C ASP A 299 1.41 2.37 -27.49
N PRO A 300 2.13 3.52 -27.48
CA PRO A 300 1.71 4.74 -26.78
C PRO A 300 0.51 5.44 -27.42
N SER A 301 -0.08 4.93 -28.50
CA SER A 301 -1.37 5.38 -29.04
C SER A 301 -2.57 5.09 -28.13
N THR A 302 -2.41 4.17 -27.17
CA THR A 302 -3.45 3.77 -26.22
C THR A 302 -3.74 4.85 -25.16
N LEU A 303 -4.98 4.90 -24.66
CA LEU A 303 -5.48 5.93 -23.72
C LEU A 303 -4.96 5.74 -22.28
N ALA A 304 -3.66 5.91 -22.07
CA ALA A 304 -3.04 5.90 -20.75
C ALA A 304 -3.40 7.16 -19.92
N LYS A 305 -3.62 6.97 -18.62
CA LYS A 305 -3.77 8.07 -17.65
C LYS A 305 -2.48 8.89 -17.57
N ARG A 306 -2.60 10.22 -17.52
CA ARG A 306 -1.49 11.15 -17.28
C ARG A 306 -1.60 11.75 -15.88
N HIS A 307 -0.47 11.75 -15.16
CA HIS A 307 -0.36 12.23 -13.78
C HIS A 307 -0.70 13.74 -13.66
N GLY A 308 -1.22 14.16 -12.49
CA GLY A 308 -1.47 15.57 -12.16
C GLY A 308 -2.86 16.15 -12.45
N LEU A 309 -3.80 15.38 -13.04
CA LEU A 309 -5.15 15.89 -13.38
C LEU A 309 -6.24 15.59 -12.33
N GLN A 310 -5.98 14.63 -11.45
CA GLN A 310 -6.60 14.37 -10.15
C GLN A 310 -5.81 13.20 -9.55
N GLY A 311 -5.23 13.40 -8.36
CA GLY A 311 -4.60 12.32 -7.60
C GLY A 311 -5.63 11.29 -7.13
N PRO A 312 -5.21 10.04 -6.82
CA PRO A 312 -6.06 9.13 -6.06
C PRO A 312 -6.27 9.70 -4.64
N ILE A 313 -7.29 9.24 -3.92
CA ILE A 313 -7.70 9.86 -2.64
C ILE A 313 -6.64 9.72 -1.53
N ASP A 314 -5.75 8.74 -1.68
CA ASP A 314 -4.56 8.46 -0.88
C ASP A 314 -3.44 9.51 -0.98
N ASP A 315 -3.35 10.30 -2.06
CA ASP A 315 -2.41 11.45 -2.14
C ASP A 315 -2.63 12.42 -0.96
N ALA A 316 -3.89 12.62 -0.57
CA ALA A 316 -4.24 13.47 0.58
C ALA A 316 -3.73 12.87 1.90
N PHE A 317 -3.64 11.54 2.01
CA PHE A 317 -3.16 10.82 3.18
C PHE A 317 -1.63 10.65 3.22
N MET A 318 -0.91 11.14 2.21
CA MET A 318 0.55 11.17 2.13
C MET A 318 1.18 12.51 2.60
N ASP A 319 0.39 13.54 2.89
CA ASP A 319 0.89 14.86 3.33
C ASP A 319 0.59 15.17 4.82
N SER A 320 1.04 16.34 5.28
CA SER A 320 0.80 16.85 6.62
C SER A 320 -0.67 17.19 6.87
N PHE A 321 -1.27 16.59 7.90
CA PHE A 321 -2.60 16.95 8.40
C PHE A 321 -2.55 17.98 9.51
N LEU A 322 -3.48 18.94 9.52
CA LEU A 322 -3.74 19.81 10.66
C LEU A 322 -5.03 19.38 11.36
N PHE A 323 -4.89 18.87 12.57
CA PHE A 323 -5.97 18.46 13.46
C PHE A 323 -6.53 19.70 14.17
N VAL A 324 -7.56 20.33 13.59
CA VAL A 324 -8.19 21.52 14.20
C VAL A 324 -9.19 21.11 15.29
N ARG A 325 -9.02 21.59 16.53
CA ARG A 325 -9.94 21.28 17.64
C ARG A 325 -11.29 21.99 17.49
N PRO A 326 -12.42 21.34 17.78
CA PRO A 326 -13.73 22.00 17.77
C PRO A 326 -13.95 22.79 19.08
N THR A 327 -13.81 24.12 19.01
CA THR A 327 -14.05 25.02 20.16
C THR A 327 -15.45 25.63 20.21
N GLY A 328 -16.28 25.40 19.20
CA GLY A 328 -17.66 25.89 19.14
C GLY A 328 -18.62 25.04 19.99
N THR A 329 -19.60 25.68 20.63
CA THR A 329 -20.65 25.00 21.40
C THR A 329 -21.47 24.07 20.51
N ALA A 330 -21.38 22.76 20.75
CA ALA A 330 -22.14 21.77 20.00
C ALA A 330 -23.64 21.81 20.35
N LEU A 331 -24.49 21.51 19.36
CA LEU A 331 -25.95 21.47 19.51
C LEU A 331 -26.44 20.38 20.50
N HIS A 332 -25.64 19.33 20.70
CA HIS A 332 -25.96 18.21 21.60
C HIS A 332 -24.72 17.78 22.39
N THR A 333 -24.85 17.66 23.72
CA THR A 333 -23.77 17.29 24.64
C THR A 333 -23.19 15.91 24.37
N ASN A 334 -24.02 14.92 24.06
CA ASN A 334 -23.56 13.56 23.73
C ASN A 334 -22.68 13.55 22.46
N VAL A 335 -23.01 14.39 21.47
CA VAL A 335 -22.21 14.53 20.25
C VAL A 335 -20.89 15.26 20.56
N ALA A 336 -20.91 16.27 21.43
CA ALA A 336 -19.68 16.93 21.89
C ALA A 336 -18.71 15.94 22.56
N GLY A 337 -19.22 15.10 23.47
CA GLY A 337 -18.43 14.06 24.14
C GLY A 337 -17.87 13.02 23.17
N TRP A 338 -18.66 12.57 22.20
CA TRP A 338 -18.19 11.65 21.16
C TRP A 338 -17.10 12.29 20.27
N VAL A 339 -17.31 13.51 19.78
CA VAL A 339 -16.31 14.21 18.94
C VAL A 339 -15.01 14.47 19.71
N ALA A 340 -15.08 14.87 20.99
CA ALA A 340 -13.89 15.07 21.82
C ALA A 340 -13.15 13.75 22.08
N GLY A 341 -13.88 12.64 22.29
CA GLY A 341 -13.32 11.30 22.41
C GLY A 341 -12.62 10.84 21.13
N GLU A 342 -13.26 10.99 19.97
CA GLU A 342 -12.70 10.63 18.67
C GLU A 342 -11.50 11.49 18.27
N MET A 343 -11.51 12.80 18.57
CA MET A 343 -10.35 13.68 18.36
C MET A 343 -9.17 13.23 19.22
N THR A 344 -9.41 12.90 20.50
CA THR A 344 -8.38 12.38 21.41
C THR A 344 -7.84 11.03 20.93
N ARG A 345 -8.73 10.13 20.46
CA ARG A 345 -8.37 8.84 19.88
C ARG A 345 -7.52 9.01 18.63
N ALA A 346 -7.91 9.89 17.71
CA ALA A 346 -7.20 10.11 16.45
C ALA A 346 -5.79 10.69 16.66
N ILE A 347 -5.62 11.65 17.59
CA ILE A 347 -4.30 12.18 17.96
C ILE A 347 -3.43 11.09 18.60
N GLY A 348 -3.99 10.28 19.51
CA GLY A 348 -3.28 9.19 20.16
C GLY A 348 -2.86 8.08 19.18
N GLU A 349 -3.75 7.71 18.26
CA GLU A 349 -3.47 6.71 17.23
C GLU A 349 -2.51 7.22 16.15
N TRP A 350 -2.54 8.51 15.78
CA TRP A 350 -1.52 9.11 14.92
C TRP A 350 -0.12 8.89 15.49
N ARG A 351 0.09 9.20 16.78
CA ARG A 351 1.39 8.99 17.45
C ARG A 351 1.79 7.51 17.52
N ARG A 352 0.83 6.60 17.66
CA ARG A 352 1.08 5.14 17.72
C ARG A 352 1.43 4.54 16.35
N GLN A 353 0.72 4.94 15.31
CA GLN A 353 0.79 4.34 13.97
C GLN A 353 1.80 5.05 13.07
N PHE A 354 1.88 6.38 13.16
CA PHE A 354 2.79 7.21 12.35
C PHE A 354 3.98 7.77 13.13
N ARG A 355 4.15 7.43 14.42
CA ARG A 355 5.38 7.67 15.21
C ARG A 355 5.93 9.11 15.25
N GLY A 356 5.09 10.11 14.99
CA GLY A 356 5.34 11.51 15.28
C GLY A 356 4.11 12.14 15.93
N ASP A 357 4.20 13.39 16.37
CA ASP A 357 3.07 14.07 16.98
C ASP A 357 2.16 14.70 15.91
N ALA A 358 0.85 14.48 16.04
CA ALA A 358 -0.11 15.12 15.16
C ALA A 358 0.02 16.64 15.26
N ARG A 359 0.03 17.36 14.14
CA ARG A 359 -0.04 18.83 14.15
C ARG A 359 -1.46 19.22 14.58
N VAL A 360 -1.64 19.61 15.85
CA VAL A 360 -2.94 20.04 16.40
C VAL A 360 -2.96 21.56 16.50
N SER A 361 -4.11 22.18 16.23
CA SER A 361 -4.30 23.63 16.35
C SER A 361 -5.69 24.01 16.84
N GLU A 362 -5.80 25.13 17.55
CA GLU A 362 -7.07 25.76 17.89
C GLU A 362 -7.59 26.62 16.73
N PRO A 363 -8.92 26.73 16.51
CA PRO A 363 -9.47 27.48 15.37
C PRO A 363 -9.07 28.96 15.29
N HIS A 364 -8.69 29.55 16.44
CA HIS A 364 -8.30 30.95 16.60
C HIS A 364 -6.78 31.19 16.48
N GLU A 365 -5.97 30.14 16.39
CA GLU A 365 -4.53 30.28 16.11
C GLU A 365 -4.30 30.73 14.66
N SER A 366 -3.32 31.61 14.49
CA SER A 366 -3.12 32.35 13.24
C SER A 366 -2.71 31.46 12.06
N GLU A 367 -3.01 31.93 10.85
CA GLU A 367 -2.75 31.19 9.61
C GLU A 367 -1.24 30.91 9.37
N ALA A 368 -0.35 31.63 10.08
CA ALA A 368 1.08 31.36 10.12
C ALA A 368 1.45 29.95 10.65
N LEU A 369 0.62 29.32 11.50
CA LEU A 369 0.79 27.92 11.92
C LEU A 369 0.32 26.90 10.86
N ARG A 370 -0.50 27.35 9.91
CA ARG A 370 -1.08 26.54 8.84
C ARG A 370 -0.12 26.52 7.64
N GLY A 371 0.40 27.70 7.29
CA GLY A 371 1.41 27.92 6.25
C GLY A 371 0.87 27.77 4.82
N ASP A 372 1.62 28.28 3.85
CA ASP A 372 1.16 28.35 2.45
C ASP A 372 0.95 26.99 1.77
N GLN A 373 1.47 25.89 2.34
CA GLN A 373 1.44 24.56 1.73
C GLN A 373 0.20 23.72 2.05
N GLN A 374 -0.59 24.05 3.07
CA GLN A 374 -1.86 23.34 3.35
C GLN A 374 -3.04 23.92 2.57
N ARG A 375 -2.99 23.82 1.23
CA ARG A 375 -4.10 24.19 0.32
C ARG A 375 -4.87 22.99 -0.26
N VAL A 376 -5.10 21.96 0.57
CA VAL A 376 -6.21 21.02 0.30
C VAL A 376 -7.53 21.72 0.63
N HIS A 377 -7.98 22.59 -0.28
CA HIS A 377 -9.37 23.00 -0.31
C HIS A 377 -10.20 21.76 -0.69
N VAL A 378 -10.74 21.08 0.32
CA VAL A 378 -11.98 20.32 0.15
C VAL A 378 -13.05 21.35 -0.22
N ALA A 379 -13.18 21.60 -1.53
CA ALA A 379 -14.08 22.60 -2.08
C ALA A 379 -15.48 22.33 -1.52
N ARG A 380 -16.12 23.37 -0.98
CA ARG A 380 -17.36 23.27 -0.19
C ARG A 380 -18.29 22.21 -0.75
N VAL A 381 -18.31 21.04 -0.09
CA VAL A 381 -19.34 20.04 -0.33
C VAL A 381 -20.63 20.68 0.17
N ARG A 382 -21.32 21.37 -0.74
CA ARG A 382 -22.76 21.53 -0.62
C ARG A 382 -23.27 20.08 -0.49
N PRO A 383 -23.88 19.67 0.62
CA PRO A 383 -24.70 18.47 0.56
C PRO A 383 -25.66 18.70 -0.61
N PRO A 384 -25.83 17.74 -1.54
CA PRO A 384 -26.81 17.90 -2.59
C PRO A 384 -28.13 18.25 -1.90
N GLN A 385 -28.78 19.34 -2.35
CA GLN A 385 -30.09 19.70 -1.82
C GLN A 385 -30.95 18.44 -1.93
N GLN A 386 -31.63 18.06 -0.84
CA GLN A 386 -32.45 16.86 -0.83
C GLN A 386 -33.57 17.01 -1.87
N CYS A 387 -33.31 16.54 -3.08
CA CYS A 387 -34.34 16.27 -4.05
C CYS A 387 -35.33 15.32 -3.37
N ALA A 388 -36.61 15.70 -3.38
CA ALA A 388 -37.66 14.81 -2.89
C ALA A 388 -37.53 13.46 -3.62
N PRO A 389 -37.67 12.32 -2.92
CA PRO A 389 -37.38 11.01 -3.50
C PRO A 389 -38.22 10.79 -4.75
N ASP A 390 -37.55 10.46 -5.85
CA ASP A 390 -38.20 10.24 -7.13
C ASP A 390 -39.08 8.98 -7.07
N ALA A 391 -40.40 9.20 -7.16
CA ALA A 391 -41.39 8.14 -7.14
C ALA A 391 -41.32 7.23 -8.39
N GLU A 392 -40.73 7.71 -9.49
CA GLU A 392 -40.51 6.94 -10.72
C GLU A 392 -39.38 5.91 -10.51
N ALA A 393 -38.27 6.34 -9.89
CA ALA A 393 -37.17 5.45 -9.49
C ALA A 393 -37.59 4.37 -8.48
N ALA A 394 -38.57 4.66 -7.61
CA ALA A 394 -39.09 3.73 -6.61
C ALA A 394 -40.00 2.61 -7.16
N ARG A 395 -40.32 2.61 -8.47
CA ARG A 395 -41.26 1.66 -9.13
C ARG A 395 -42.64 1.52 -8.45
N LEU A 396 -43.12 2.57 -7.78
CA LEU A 396 -44.49 2.60 -7.25
C LEU A 396 -45.48 2.73 -8.41
N GLY A 397 -46.02 1.59 -8.85
CA GLY A 397 -46.72 1.45 -10.13
C GLY A 397 -47.93 2.37 -10.30
N ARG A 398 -48.00 3.05 -11.46
CA ARG A 398 -49.12 3.93 -11.84
C ARG A 398 -50.38 3.13 -12.23
N GLY A 399 -51.05 2.53 -11.24
CA GLY A 399 -52.38 1.95 -11.40
C GLY A 399 -53.44 3.03 -11.65
N ARG A 400 -53.60 3.50 -12.89
CA ARG A 400 -54.69 4.38 -13.32
C ARG A 400 -55.82 3.59 -13.98
N HIS A 401 -56.92 3.40 -13.25
CA HIS A 401 -58.24 3.32 -13.90
C HIS A 401 -58.69 4.72 -14.33
N PRO A 402 -59.36 4.90 -15.48
CA PRO A 402 -59.95 6.18 -15.88
C PRO A 402 -61.41 6.33 -15.39
N ASP A 403 -61.72 7.40 -14.64
CA ASP A 403 -63.08 7.98 -14.57
C ASP A 403 -63.02 9.36 -15.27
N PRO A 404 -63.75 9.58 -16.38
CA PRO A 404 -63.64 10.79 -17.21
C PRO A 404 -64.45 11.98 -16.67
N ARG A 405 -64.43 12.24 -15.35
CA ARG A 405 -65.20 13.33 -14.71
C ARG A 405 -64.42 14.11 -13.66
N HIS A 406 -63.72 15.16 -14.09
CA HIS A 406 -63.86 16.57 -13.61
C HIS A 406 -62.78 17.47 -14.22
N ALA A 407 -63.16 18.68 -14.65
CA ALA A 407 -62.24 19.68 -15.20
C ALA A 407 -61.56 20.52 -14.08
N PRO A 408 -60.33 21.03 -14.28
CA PRO A 408 -59.60 21.76 -13.25
C PRO A 408 -60.18 23.16 -13.00
N ARG A 409 -60.35 23.53 -11.73
CA ARG A 409 -60.65 24.91 -11.31
C ARG A 409 -59.52 25.49 -10.47
N THR A 410 -59.02 26.66 -10.87
CA THR A 410 -58.03 27.44 -10.12
C THR A 410 -58.69 28.48 -9.22
N ARG A 411 -58.14 28.76 -8.02
CA ARG A 411 -57.90 30.12 -7.46
C ARG A 411 -57.55 30.18 -5.95
N ARG A 412 -56.49 30.97 -5.66
CA ARG A 412 -56.33 32.02 -4.61
C ARG A 412 -56.79 31.81 -3.14
N HIS A 413 -55.82 32.05 -2.24
CA HIS A 413 -55.88 32.80 -0.96
C HIS A 413 -57.13 32.79 -0.03
N ARG A 414 -56.91 32.37 1.23
CA ARG A 414 -57.18 33.08 2.52
C ARG A 414 -56.49 32.29 3.64
N ARG A 415 -55.59 32.81 4.49
CA ARG A 415 -55.67 33.81 5.60
C ARG A 415 -56.56 33.41 6.80
N ARG A 416 -55.90 33.00 7.91
CA ARG A 416 -56.41 32.86 9.30
C ARG A 416 -57.50 31.76 9.48
N ARG A 417 -57.76 31.20 10.68
CA ARG A 417 -57.55 31.67 12.07
C ARG A 417 -57.25 30.50 13.05
N VAL A 418 -56.88 30.84 14.28
CA VAL A 418 -56.66 29.93 15.44
C VAL A 418 -57.98 29.58 16.14
N LEU A 419 -58.12 28.36 16.70
CA LEU A 419 -58.71 28.13 18.04
C LEU A 419 -58.45 26.72 18.60
N ARG A 420 -58.64 26.56 19.92
CA ARG A 420 -58.57 25.31 20.69
C ARG A 420 -59.97 24.66 20.79
N GLY A 421 -60.02 23.35 21.04
CA GLY A 421 -61.24 22.64 21.48
C GLY A 421 -60.97 21.15 21.68
N ALA A 422 -61.51 20.56 22.75
CA ALA A 422 -61.41 19.14 23.06
C ALA A 422 -62.82 18.55 23.29
N VAL A 423 -62.92 17.21 23.29
CA VAL A 423 -63.90 16.32 23.97
C VAL A 423 -63.93 14.99 23.21
N GLY A 424 -63.95 13.83 23.90
CA GLY A 424 -63.99 12.54 23.18
C GLY A 424 -63.68 11.25 23.95
N SER A 425 -64.06 11.11 25.22
CA SER A 425 -64.15 9.80 25.92
C SER A 425 -65.55 9.68 26.51
N PRO A 426 -66.17 8.48 26.48
CA PRO A 426 -66.18 7.71 27.75
C PRO A 426 -66.25 6.16 27.61
N CYS A 427 -65.76 5.47 28.65
CA CYS A 427 -66.26 4.16 29.16
C CYS A 427 -66.10 2.90 28.26
N ILE A 428 -66.13 1.63 28.71
CA ILE A 428 -66.04 0.89 30.00
C ILE A 428 -65.74 -0.59 29.58
N ARG A 429 -64.98 -1.50 30.23
CA ARG A 429 -64.91 -1.97 31.64
C ARG A 429 -63.64 -2.85 31.83
N ARG A 430 -63.14 -3.00 33.07
CA ARG A 430 -62.27 -4.10 33.55
C ARG A 430 -62.89 -4.71 34.81
N PRO A 431 -62.78 -6.03 35.03
CA PRO A 431 -62.23 -6.57 36.30
C PRO A 431 -61.41 -7.88 36.09
N LEU A 432 -60.60 -8.43 37.03
CA LEU A 432 -60.01 -7.96 38.31
C LEU A 432 -58.89 -8.93 38.79
N ALA A 433 -57.95 -8.41 39.63
CA ALA A 433 -57.26 -9.11 40.74
C ALA A 433 -56.24 -10.25 40.42
N ARG A 434 -55.30 -10.71 41.28
CA ARG A 434 -54.59 -10.30 42.55
C ARG A 434 -53.44 -11.35 42.79
N ARG A 435 -52.38 -11.22 43.62
CA ARG A 435 -51.69 -10.18 44.44
C ARG A 435 -50.30 -10.77 44.83
N GLY A 436 -49.25 -9.98 45.11
CA GLY A 436 -48.00 -10.48 45.72
C GLY A 436 -46.83 -9.48 45.67
N GLU A 437 -45.96 -9.46 46.69
CA GLU A 437 -44.86 -8.48 46.88
C GLU A 437 -43.48 -9.15 47.19
N PRO A 438 -42.35 -8.42 47.08
CA PRO A 438 -40.95 -8.92 47.22
C PRO A 438 -40.44 -8.86 48.71
N PRO A 439 -39.13 -8.84 49.12
CA PRO A 439 -37.84 -8.78 48.38
C PRO A 439 -36.56 -9.48 48.98
N ARG A 440 -35.42 -9.42 48.23
CA ARG A 440 -33.97 -9.39 48.68
C ARG A 440 -33.37 -10.65 49.39
N PRO A 441 -32.04 -10.77 49.65
CA PRO A 441 -30.81 -10.23 48.96
C PRO A 441 -29.66 -11.29 48.74
N THR A 442 -28.47 -10.79 48.39
CA THR A 442 -27.11 -11.40 48.18
C THR A 442 -26.52 -12.25 49.34
N PRO A 443 -25.50 -13.13 49.12
CA PRO A 443 -24.09 -12.72 48.94
C PRO A 443 -23.22 -13.58 47.98
N ALA A 444 -21.89 -13.36 47.96
CA ALA A 444 -20.88 -14.07 47.19
C ALA A 444 -19.74 -14.60 48.09
N LEU A 445 -18.81 -15.43 47.57
CA LEU A 445 -17.33 -15.38 47.80
C LEU A 445 -16.56 -16.63 47.29
N HIS A 446 -15.34 -16.36 46.77
CA HIS A 446 -14.12 -17.22 46.74
C HIS A 446 -14.12 -18.59 45.99
N GLY A 447 -12.94 -19.12 45.60
CA GLY A 447 -11.57 -18.62 45.88
C GLY A 447 -10.44 -19.22 45.02
N ILE A 448 -9.19 -18.89 45.40
CA ILE A 448 -7.93 -19.19 44.69
C ILE A 448 -7.07 -20.15 45.51
N ARG A 449 -6.47 -21.17 44.86
CA ARG A 449 -5.27 -21.98 45.23
C ARG A 449 -4.94 -22.88 44.01
N GLY A 450 -3.72 -23.37 43.78
CA GLY A 450 -2.41 -23.18 44.44
C GLY A 450 -1.34 -24.04 43.71
N ARG A 451 -0.05 -23.65 43.76
CA ARG A 451 1.04 -24.35 43.04
C ARG A 451 1.47 -25.68 43.69
N ALA A 452 1.97 -26.63 42.89
CA ALA A 452 3.01 -27.59 43.27
C ALA A 452 3.83 -28.04 42.03
N GLY A 453 5.06 -28.55 42.25
CA GLY A 453 6.01 -28.97 41.19
C GLY A 453 6.32 -30.47 41.17
N PRO A 454 7.30 -30.93 40.35
CA PRO A 454 7.45 -32.34 39.95
C PRO A 454 8.63 -33.10 40.61
N PRO A 455 8.60 -34.44 40.50
CA PRO A 455 9.74 -35.29 40.12
C PRO A 455 9.47 -35.98 38.76
N GLY A 456 10.38 -36.70 38.08
CA GLY A 456 11.81 -37.02 38.30
C GLY A 456 12.21 -38.25 37.45
N ARG A 457 13.33 -38.23 36.72
CA ARG A 457 13.80 -39.36 35.87
C ARG A 457 14.62 -40.40 36.65
N PRO A 458 14.60 -41.69 36.25
CA PRO A 458 15.80 -42.34 35.66
C PRO A 458 15.47 -43.35 34.51
N LEU A 459 16.18 -43.41 33.36
CA LEU A 459 17.44 -44.15 32.98
C LEU A 459 17.25 -45.53 32.28
N GLY A 460 18.10 -45.83 31.28
CA GLY A 460 18.18 -47.09 30.48
C GLY A 460 17.98 -46.82 28.96
N ARG A 461 18.90 -47.06 28.01
CA ARG A 461 19.67 -48.28 27.56
C ARG A 461 18.75 -49.36 26.96
N PHE A 462 19.02 -50.04 25.83
CA PHE A 462 20.12 -50.11 24.83
C PHE A 462 19.51 -50.73 23.52
N PRO A 463 20.22 -51.03 22.41
CA PRO A 463 21.64 -50.81 22.08
C PRO A 463 21.89 -49.51 21.29
#